data_AF-A0A8C1TKT8-F1
#
_entry.id   AF-A0A8C1TKT8-F1
#
_cell.length_a   1.000
_cell.length_b   1.000
_cell.length_c   1.000
_cell.angle_alpha   90.00
_cell.angle_beta   90.00
_cell.angle_gamma   90.00
#
_symmetry.space_group_name_H-M   'P 1'
#
loop_
_entity.id
_entity.type
_entity.pdbx_description
1 polymer ?
#
loop_
_entity_poly.entity_id
_entity_poly.type
_entity_poly.pdbx_seq_one_letter_code
_entity_poly.pdbx_strand_id
1 'polypeptide(L)'
;LLYKRHYDMSAEQKELTQTPLLKIWVPGMGSSLGQRRGSSRPQFTNCPTMIVMVGLPARGKTYISKKLTRYLNWIGVPTQVFNLGQYRREVLQTYKNYEFFRPDNEEAMKIRRAYASNALTDIASYFTKEQGQVAVLDATNTTRERRGVIINFAKEKGYKVFFIESVCDDPEIIEANTMQVKLSSPDYENYDKEEALVDFLKRIDCYKMSYVPLDEEKDRHLSFIKIFNVGSRYLVNRVQDHIQSRIVYYLMNIHVTPRSIYLSRHGESELNLLGRIGGDTGLSSQGQKYAKALAEFIRGQSIKDLKVWTSHMKRTIQTAEALGVPYEQWKALNEIDAGVCEEMTYEEIQATHPEEFALRDQDKYRYRYPKGESYEDLVHRLEPVIMELERQENVLVICHQAVMRCLLAYFLDKSEDDLPYLKCPLHTVLKLTPLAYGCKVESFYLNIQAVNTHRDRPTNVNVARKPEEALQTVPEHL
;
A
#
# COMPACT_ATOMS: atom_id res chain seq x y z
N LEU A 1 -14.17 -70.39 -4.52
CA LEU A 1 -14.32 -69.67 -5.81
C LEU A 1 -14.80 -68.26 -5.50
N LEU A 2 -14.13 -67.23 -6.07
CA LEU A 2 -14.49 -65.80 -6.05
C LEU A 2 -14.15 -65.09 -4.70
N TYR A 3 -13.35 -64.02 -4.59
CA TYR A 3 -12.60 -63.18 -5.52
C TYR A 3 -11.50 -62.47 -4.67
N LYS A 4 -10.21 -62.66 -4.98
CA LYS A 4 -9.15 -61.76 -4.52
C LYS A 4 -9.34 -60.43 -5.25
N ARG A 5 -9.85 -59.39 -4.59
CA ARG A 5 -9.70 -58.01 -5.09
C ARG A 5 -8.27 -57.57 -4.78
N HIS A 6 -7.38 -57.73 -5.76
CA HIS A 6 -6.18 -56.91 -5.83
C HIS A 6 -6.64 -55.44 -5.93
N TYR A 7 -6.36 -54.67 -4.89
CA TYR A 7 -6.32 -53.22 -5.00
C TYR A 7 -5.02 -52.89 -5.72
N ASP A 8 -5.10 -52.68 -7.05
CA ASP A 8 -4.03 -52.02 -7.79
C ASP A 8 -3.92 -50.59 -7.25
N MET A 9 -2.88 -50.33 -6.46
CA MET A 9 -2.45 -48.99 -6.09
C MET A 9 -1.56 -48.39 -7.20
N SER A 10 -2.02 -48.39 -8.45
CA SER A 10 -1.45 -47.52 -9.48
C SER A 10 -2.15 -46.16 -9.43
N ALA A 11 -2.02 -45.47 -8.30
CA ALA A 11 -2.24 -44.03 -8.31
C ALA A 11 -1.04 -43.44 -9.06
N GLU A 12 -1.24 -43.03 -10.32
CA GLU A 12 -0.27 -42.19 -11.03
C GLU A 12 0.13 -41.03 -10.10
N GLN A 13 1.34 -41.09 -9.55
CA GLN A 13 1.91 -39.96 -8.83
C GLN A 13 2.01 -38.83 -9.84
N LYS A 14 1.12 -37.84 -9.72
CA LYS A 14 1.23 -36.61 -10.50
C LYS A 14 2.56 -35.96 -10.11
N GLU A 15 3.55 -36.10 -10.96
CA GLU A 15 4.87 -35.48 -10.81
C GLU A 15 4.70 -33.98 -10.59
N LEU A 16 5.36 -33.40 -9.59
CA LEU A 16 5.29 -31.96 -9.35
C LEU A 16 6.30 -31.26 -10.26
N THR A 17 5.90 -30.13 -10.85
CA THR A 17 6.80 -29.22 -11.57
C THR A 17 6.82 -27.88 -10.86
N GLN A 18 7.95 -27.18 -10.92
CA GLN A 18 8.07 -25.84 -10.36
C GLN A 18 7.77 -24.79 -11.43
N THR A 19 7.01 -23.74 -11.10
CA THR A 19 6.77 -22.63 -12.03
C THR A 19 8.06 -21.81 -12.22
N PRO A 20 8.46 -21.47 -13.46
CA PRO A 20 9.73 -20.78 -13.70
C PRO A 20 9.81 -19.41 -13.03
N LEU A 21 8.73 -18.63 -13.01
CA LEU A 21 8.75 -17.24 -12.53
C LEU A 21 8.64 -17.16 -11.00
N LEU A 22 7.63 -17.81 -10.43
CA LEU A 22 7.29 -17.73 -9.00
C LEU A 22 8.04 -18.78 -8.16
N LYS A 23 8.65 -19.78 -8.79
CA LYS A 23 9.28 -20.92 -8.10
C LYS A 23 8.30 -21.69 -7.19
N ILE A 24 7.03 -21.80 -7.59
CA ILE A 24 5.96 -22.51 -6.85
C ILE A 24 5.79 -23.93 -7.41
N TRP A 25 5.72 -24.93 -6.53
CA TRP A 25 5.43 -26.31 -6.93
C TRP A 25 3.95 -26.49 -7.27
N VAL A 26 3.69 -26.97 -8.48
CA VAL A 26 2.35 -27.26 -9.00
C VAL A 26 2.29 -28.68 -9.56
N PRO A 27 1.11 -29.34 -9.60
CA PRO A 27 0.97 -30.64 -10.25
C PRO A 27 1.34 -30.57 -11.73
N GLY A 28 2.19 -31.48 -12.19
CA GLY A 28 2.60 -31.62 -13.58
C GLY A 28 1.39 -31.92 -14.46
N MET A 29 1.17 -31.09 -15.48
CA MET A 29 0.15 -31.34 -16.49
C MET A 29 0.73 -32.32 -17.51
N GLY A 30 0.41 -33.61 -17.36
CA GLY A 30 0.59 -34.58 -18.45
C GLY A 30 -0.18 -34.15 -19.70
N SER A 31 0.28 -34.55 -20.88
CA SER A 31 -0.24 -34.17 -22.21
C SER A 31 -1.67 -34.64 -22.54
N SER A 32 -2.46 -35.09 -21.55
CA SER A 32 -3.85 -35.50 -21.71
C SER A 32 -4.79 -34.77 -20.74
N LEU A 33 -5.16 -33.53 -21.06
CA LEU A 33 -6.37 -32.91 -20.51
C LEU A 33 -7.45 -32.87 -21.59
N GLY A 34 -7.93 -34.06 -21.97
CA GLY A 34 -9.24 -34.21 -22.59
C GLY A 34 -10.33 -33.87 -21.57
N GLN A 35 -11.28 -33.04 -21.99
CA GLN A 35 -12.52 -32.68 -21.28
C GLN A 35 -12.35 -31.99 -19.92
N ARG A 36 -12.37 -30.65 -19.95
CA ARG A 36 -12.75 -29.83 -18.79
C ARG A 36 -14.13 -30.29 -18.28
N ARG A 37 -14.17 -31.01 -17.17
CA ARG A 37 -15.36 -31.09 -16.32
C ARG A 37 -15.73 -29.67 -15.92
N GLY A 38 -17.03 -29.35 -16.02
CA GLY A 38 -17.58 -28.02 -15.84
C GLY A 38 -16.99 -27.32 -14.62
N SER A 39 -16.66 -26.04 -14.78
CA SER A 39 -16.29 -25.17 -13.68
C SER A 39 -17.43 -25.20 -12.65
N SER A 40 -17.24 -25.96 -11.58
CA SER A 40 -17.99 -25.74 -10.35
C SER A 40 -17.76 -24.28 -9.99
N ARG A 41 -18.82 -23.46 -10.02
CA ARG A 41 -18.77 -22.09 -9.48
C ARG A 41 -18.08 -22.18 -8.12
N PRO A 42 -16.93 -21.52 -7.89
CA PRO A 42 -16.26 -21.63 -6.62
C PRO A 42 -17.24 -21.15 -5.54
N GLN A 43 -17.51 -22.02 -4.58
CA GLN A 43 -18.17 -21.62 -3.34
C GLN A 43 -17.16 -20.70 -2.64
N PHE A 44 -17.36 -19.39 -2.73
CA PHE A 44 -16.36 -18.42 -2.27
C PHE A 44 -16.17 -18.53 -0.75
N THR A 45 -15.01 -19.04 -0.33
CA THR A 45 -14.48 -18.81 1.02
C THR A 45 -14.09 -17.33 1.21
N ASN A 46 -13.77 -16.63 0.11
CA ASN A 46 -13.38 -15.21 0.09
C ASN A 46 -14.37 -14.37 -0.75
N CYS A 47 -15.54 -14.03 -0.20
CA CYS A 47 -16.43 -13.05 -0.84
C CYS A 47 -15.80 -11.64 -0.80
N PRO A 48 -15.94 -10.81 -1.86
CA PRO A 48 -15.52 -9.42 -1.86
C PRO A 48 -16.15 -8.62 -0.70
N THR A 49 -15.42 -7.60 -0.22
CA THR A 49 -15.85 -6.78 0.91
C THR A 49 -16.09 -5.33 0.49
N MET A 50 -17.28 -4.82 0.81
CA MET A 50 -17.60 -3.40 0.74
C MET A 50 -17.30 -2.73 2.08
N ILE A 51 -16.33 -1.84 2.08
CA ILE A 51 -16.06 -0.94 3.20
C ILE A 51 -16.95 0.29 3.04
N VAL A 52 -17.74 0.61 4.06
CA VAL A 52 -18.68 1.74 4.02
C VAL A 52 -18.28 2.77 5.05
N MET A 53 -17.79 3.92 4.58
CA MET A 53 -17.42 5.02 5.46
C MET A 53 -18.69 5.67 6.04
N VAL A 54 -18.66 6.01 7.33
CA VAL A 54 -19.76 6.67 8.05
C VAL A 54 -19.22 7.86 8.85
N GLY A 55 -19.98 8.95 8.89
CA GLY A 55 -19.71 10.10 9.76
C GLY A 55 -19.88 11.45 9.07
N LEU A 56 -19.89 12.51 9.87
CA LEU A 56 -20.07 13.88 9.40
C LEU A 56 -18.94 14.36 8.46
N PRO A 57 -19.15 15.40 7.64
CA PRO A 57 -18.06 16.03 6.88
C PRO A 57 -16.89 16.48 7.78
N ALA A 58 -15.69 16.59 7.19
CA ALA A 58 -14.44 16.94 7.90
C ALA A 58 -14.06 16.04 9.10
N ARG A 59 -14.46 14.77 9.06
CA ARG A 59 -14.08 13.74 10.06
C ARG A 59 -13.00 12.77 9.56
N GLY A 60 -12.17 13.16 8.59
CA GLY A 60 -11.07 12.31 8.11
C GLY A 60 -11.47 11.06 7.31
N LYS A 61 -12.73 10.90 6.89
CA LYS A 61 -13.17 9.71 6.11
C LYS A 61 -12.38 9.48 4.83
N THR A 62 -12.19 10.53 4.02
CA THR A 62 -11.42 10.43 2.76
C THR A 62 -9.94 10.14 3.03
N TYR A 63 -9.39 10.68 4.12
CA TYR A 63 -8.02 10.36 4.56
C TYR A 63 -7.88 8.87 4.88
N ILE A 64 -8.77 8.35 5.74
CA ILE A 64 -8.81 6.93 6.10
C ILE A 64 -8.99 6.07 4.85
N SER A 65 -9.93 6.43 3.98
CA SER A 65 -10.23 5.69 2.75
C SER A 65 -8.99 5.54 1.87
N LYS A 66 -8.29 6.64 1.59
CA LYS A 66 -7.10 6.61 0.74
C LYS A 66 -5.93 5.87 1.39
N LYS A 67 -5.63 6.13 2.67
CA LYS A 67 -4.56 5.42 3.39
C LYS A 67 -4.82 3.91 3.45
N LEU A 68 -6.06 3.53 3.76
CA LEU A 68 -6.45 2.13 3.83
C LEU A 68 -6.36 1.45 2.46
N THR A 69 -6.85 2.10 1.41
CA THR A 69 -6.73 1.58 0.04
C THR A 69 -5.27 1.41 -0.38
N ARG A 70 -4.42 2.41 -0.09
CA ARG A 70 -2.98 2.33 -0.36
C ARG A 70 -2.33 1.16 0.37
N TYR A 71 -2.62 0.98 1.66
CA TYR A 71 -2.13 -0.15 2.43
C TYR A 71 -2.60 -1.48 1.85
N LEU A 72 -3.90 -1.63 1.58
CA LEU A 72 -4.47 -2.88 1.05
C LEU A 72 -3.90 -3.22 -0.34
N ASN A 73 -3.76 -2.24 -1.23
CA ASN A 73 -3.11 -2.48 -2.52
C ASN A 73 -1.64 -2.87 -2.37
N TRP A 74 -0.90 -2.19 -1.49
CA TRP A 74 0.52 -2.47 -1.28
C TRP A 74 0.77 -3.90 -0.80
N ILE A 75 -0.09 -4.46 0.06
CA ILE A 75 -0.01 -5.86 0.53
C ILE A 75 -0.59 -6.89 -0.46
N GLY A 76 -1.00 -6.48 -1.66
CA GLY A 76 -1.55 -7.37 -2.70
C GLY A 76 -3.07 -7.64 -2.61
N VAL A 77 -3.85 -6.79 -1.93
CA VAL A 77 -5.32 -6.88 -1.89
C VAL A 77 -5.93 -5.79 -2.78
N PRO A 78 -6.40 -6.12 -4.01
CA PRO A 78 -6.96 -5.17 -4.94
C PRO A 78 -8.11 -4.38 -4.33
N THR A 79 -7.88 -3.07 -4.16
CA THR A 79 -8.78 -2.16 -3.47
C THR A 79 -8.97 -0.86 -4.25
N GLN A 80 -10.22 -0.39 -4.34
CA GLN A 80 -10.55 0.88 -4.97
C GLN A 80 -11.49 1.75 -4.12
N VAL A 81 -11.28 3.07 -4.16
CA VAL A 81 -12.15 4.05 -3.50
C VAL A 81 -13.21 4.57 -4.48
N PHE A 82 -14.46 4.57 -4.03
CA PHE A 82 -15.62 5.14 -4.72
C PHE A 82 -16.11 6.35 -3.92
N ASN A 83 -15.64 7.54 -4.28
CA ASN A 83 -15.95 8.78 -3.55
C ASN A 83 -17.23 9.44 -4.10
N LEU A 84 -18.32 9.43 -3.33
CA LEU A 84 -19.59 10.00 -3.79
C LEU A 84 -19.53 11.52 -4.06
N GLY A 85 -18.56 12.23 -3.48
CA GLY A 85 -18.32 13.63 -3.79
C GLY A 85 -17.85 13.84 -5.23
N GLN A 86 -17.08 12.90 -5.79
CA GLN A 86 -16.64 12.93 -7.19
C GLN A 86 -17.81 12.66 -8.14
N TYR A 87 -18.56 11.58 -7.93
CA TYR A 87 -19.79 11.30 -8.69
C TYR A 87 -20.76 12.48 -8.69
N ARG A 88 -20.90 13.17 -7.55
CA ARG A 88 -21.70 14.39 -7.45
C ARG A 88 -21.15 15.50 -8.37
N ARG A 89 -19.83 15.73 -8.40
CA ARG A 89 -19.22 16.78 -9.24
C ARG A 89 -19.33 16.50 -10.73
N GLU A 90 -19.28 15.22 -11.13
CA GLU A 90 -19.44 14.83 -12.52
C GLU A 90 -20.86 15.10 -13.03
N VAL A 91 -21.87 14.91 -12.18
CA VAL A 91 -23.27 15.20 -12.51
C VAL A 91 -23.59 16.70 -12.37
N LEU A 92 -23.11 17.32 -11.29
CA LEU A 92 -23.33 18.72 -10.95
C LEU A 92 -22.03 19.48 -11.18
N GLN A 93 -21.83 19.93 -12.42
CA GLN A 93 -20.62 20.61 -12.89
C GLN A 93 -20.23 21.84 -12.05
N THR A 94 -21.16 22.43 -11.30
CA THR A 94 -20.89 23.59 -10.44
C THR A 94 -21.58 23.44 -9.08
N TYR A 95 -20.80 23.56 -8.00
CA TYR A 95 -21.32 23.65 -6.64
C TYR A 95 -21.83 25.07 -6.37
N LYS A 96 -23.03 25.22 -5.80
CA LYS A 96 -23.64 26.53 -5.52
C LYS A 96 -23.55 26.94 -4.05
N ASN A 97 -24.01 26.09 -3.13
CA ASN A 97 -24.02 26.37 -1.69
C ASN A 97 -24.48 25.12 -0.91
N TYR A 98 -24.49 25.26 0.42
CA TYR A 98 -24.93 24.25 1.36
C TYR A 98 -26.41 23.84 1.22
N GLU A 99 -27.27 24.63 0.55
CA GLU A 99 -28.71 24.35 0.43
C GLU A 99 -29.00 23.05 -0.32
N PHE A 100 -28.09 22.65 -1.22
CA PHE A 100 -28.12 21.34 -1.87
C PHE A 100 -28.08 20.17 -0.87
N PHE A 101 -27.54 20.38 0.33
CA PHE A 101 -27.42 19.34 1.35
C PHE A 101 -28.53 19.33 2.38
N ARG A 102 -29.45 20.30 2.33
CA ARG A 102 -30.54 20.36 3.30
C ARG A 102 -31.45 19.13 3.19
N PRO A 103 -31.95 18.61 4.33
CA PRO A 103 -32.79 17.43 4.34
C PRO A 103 -34.20 17.67 3.78
N ASP A 104 -34.66 18.92 3.68
CA ASP A 104 -35.95 19.31 3.10
C ASP A 104 -35.88 19.51 1.57
N ASN A 105 -34.69 19.49 0.98
CA ASN A 105 -34.50 19.65 -0.47
C ASN A 105 -34.74 18.31 -1.20
N GLU A 106 -35.99 18.02 -1.57
CA GLU A 106 -36.39 16.77 -2.24
C GLU A 106 -35.70 16.55 -3.59
N GLU A 107 -35.52 17.60 -4.39
CA GLU A 107 -34.86 17.52 -5.69
C GLU A 107 -33.38 17.12 -5.53
N ALA A 108 -32.67 17.81 -4.63
CA ALA A 108 -31.30 17.45 -4.31
C ALA A 108 -31.22 16.04 -3.73
N MET A 109 -32.14 15.62 -2.86
CA MET A 109 -32.18 14.25 -2.36
C MET A 109 -32.34 13.21 -3.47
N LYS A 110 -33.18 13.45 -4.48
CA LYS A 110 -33.31 12.56 -5.65
C LYS A 110 -32.00 12.45 -6.42
N ILE A 111 -31.34 13.56 -6.70
CA ILE A 111 -30.02 13.58 -7.37
C ILE A 111 -28.98 12.82 -6.53
N ARG A 112 -28.98 13.03 -5.20
CA ARG A 112 -28.08 12.34 -4.26
C ARG A 112 -28.34 10.84 -4.10
N ARG A 113 -29.54 10.38 -4.43
CA ARG A 113 -29.85 8.94 -4.51
C ARG A 113 -29.37 8.38 -5.86
N ALA A 114 -29.55 9.11 -6.96
CA ALA A 114 -29.15 8.68 -8.30
C ALA A 114 -27.65 8.41 -8.40
N TYR A 115 -26.79 9.38 -8.06
CA TYR A 115 -25.34 9.17 -8.17
C TYR A 115 -24.80 8.13 -7.16
N ALA A 116 -25.49 7.94 -6.03
CA ALA A 116 -25.14 6.86 -5.09
C ALA A 116 -25.45 5.48 -5.68
N SER A 117 -26.55 5.35 -6.43
CA SER A 117 -26.86 4.14 -7.20
C SER A 117 -25.83 3.87 -8.30
N ASN A 118 -25.33 4.91 -8.96
CA ASN A 118 -24.28 4.77 -9.97
C ASN A 118 -22.99 4.22 -9.33
N ALA A 119 -22.56 4.78 -8.20
CA ALA A 119 -21.40 4.27 -7.48
C ALA A 119 -21.55 2.79 -7.04
N LEU A 120 -22.75 2.38 -6.60
CA LEU A 120 -23.00 0.96 -6.28
C LEU A 120 -22.91 0.07 -7.53
N THR A 121 -23.36 0.56 -8.68
CA THR A 121 -23.24 -0.15 -9.97
C THR A 121 -21.79 -0.33 -10.36
N ASP A 122 -20.97 0.70 -10.19
CA ASP A 122 -19.54 0.65 -10.50
C ASP A 122 -18.80 -0.28 -9.53
N ILE A 123 -19.17 -0.32 -8.25
CA ILE A 123 -18.65 -1.30 -7.28
C ILE A 123 -18.95 -2.74 -7.73
N ALA A 124 -20.17 -3.02 -8.20
CA ALA A 124 -20.48 -4.34 -8.75
C ALA A 124 -19.66 -4.65 -10.01
N SER A 125 -19.43 -3.67 -10.89
CA SER A 125 -18.57 -3.82 -12.06
C SER A 125 -17.13 -4.13 -11.66
N TYR A 126 -16.58 -3.41 -10.68
CA TYR A 126 -15.24 -3.60 -10.16
C TYR A 126 -15.03 -5.03 -9.61
N PHE A 127 -15.96 -5.53 -8.79
CA PHE A 127 -15.85 -6.90 -8.25
C PHE A 127 -16.02 -7.99 -9.30
N THR A 128 -16.86 -7.77 -10.33
CA THR A 128 -17.20 -8.83 -11.30
C THR A 128 -16.33 -8.84 -12.54
N LYS A 129 -15.93 -7.67 -13.03
CA LYS A 129 -15.17 -7.50 -14.29
C LYS A 129 -13.68 -7.28 -14.05
N GLU A 130 -13.34 -6.51 -13.01
CA GLU A 130 -11.95 -6.11 -12.72
C GLU A 130 -11.30 -6.99 -11.64
N GLN A 131 -12.02 -7.99 -11.14
CA GLN A 131 -11.55 -8.92 -10.09
C GLN A 131 -11.11 -8.23 -8.79
N GLY A 132 -11.70 -7.07 -8.49
CA GLY A 132 -11.49 -6.36 -7.23
C GLY A 132 -11.87 -7.19 -6.01
N GLN A 133 -11.18 -7.00 -4.89
CA GLN A 133 -11.48 -7.71 -3.64
C GLN A 133 -12.13 -6.82 -2.58
N VAL A 134 -11.75 -5.54 -2.53
CA VAL A 134 -12.29 -4.57 -1.56
C VAL A 134 -12.71 -3.27 -2.25
N ALA A 135 -13.92 -2.79 -1.97
CA ALA A 135 -14.39 -1.50 -2.45
C ALA A 135 -14.68 -0.57 -1.28
N VAL A 136 -14.08 0.62 -1.26
CA VAL A 136 -14.29 1.63 -0.21
C VAL A 136 -15.28 2.68 -0.69
N LEU A 137 -16.51 2.62 -0.19
CA LEU A 137 -17.53 3.64 -0.45
C LEU A 137 -17.34 4.84 0.49
N ASP A 138 -16.64 5.88 0.00
CA ASP A 138 -16.39 7.11 0.74
C ASP A 138 -17.53 8.10 0.59
N ALA A 139 -18.39 8.12 1.61
CA ALA A 139 -19.50 9.05 1.75
C ALA A 139 -19.85 9.30 3.22
N THR A 140 -20.81 10.17 3.51
CA THR A 140 -21.26 10.43 4.88
C THR A 140 -22.04 9.26 5.47
N ASN A 141 -22.94 8.64 4.69
CA ASN A 141 -23.77 7.48 5.09
C ASN A 141 -24.37 7.60 6.51
N THR A 142 -24.77 8.82 6.87
CA THR A 142 -25.14 9.22 8.23
C THR A 142 -26.53 8.73 8.66
N THR A 143 -27.37 8.25 7.74
CA THR A 143 -28.74 7.79 8.04
C THR A 143 -28.85 6.27 8.01
N ARG A 144 -29.73 5.70 8.84
CA ARG A 144 -30.02 4.25 8.85
C ARG A 144 -30.63 3.77 7.53
N GLU A 145 -31.53 4.56 6.95
CA GLU A 145 -32.15 4.27 5.65
C GLU A 145 -31.07 4.06 4.57
N ARG A 146 -30.10 4.98 4.46
CA ARG A 146 -29.01 4.87 3.48
C ARG A 146 -28.16 3.62 3.70
N ARG A 147 -27.81 3.32 4.96
CA ARG A 147 -27.06 2.11 5.28
C ARG A 147 -27.85 0.84 4.98
N GLY A 148 -29.17 0.84 5.22
CA GLY A 148 -30.07 -0.26 4.84
C GLY A 148 -30.09 -0.55 3.35
N VAL A 149 -30.12 0.49 2.50
CA VAL A 149 -30.01 0.33 1.03
C VAL A 149 -28.69 -0.34 0.63
N ILE A 150 -27.57 0.10 1.23
CA ILE A 150 -26.24 -0.47 0.94
C ILE A 150 -26.16 -1.93 1.40
N ILE A 151 -26.68 -2.25 2.58
CA ILE A 151 -26.72 -3.62 3.12
C ILE A 151 -27.55 -4.53 2.21
N ASN A 152 -28.73 -4.08 1.77
CA ASN A 152 -29.60 -4.85 0.88
C ASN A 152 -28.90 -5.12 -0.46
N PHE A 153 -28.30 -4.10 -1.06
CA PHE A 153 -27.51 -4.24 -2.29
C PHE A 153 -26.38 -5.27 -2.13
N ALA A 154 -25.60 -5.17 -1.05
CA ALA A 154 -24.50 -6.10 -0.78
C ALA A 154 -25.01 -7.53 -0.57
N LYS A 155 -26.12 -7.70 0.15
CA LYS A 155 -26.76 -8.99 0.40
C LYS A 155 -27.24 -9.65 -0.90
N GLU A 156 -27.90 -8.90 -1.78
CA GLU A 156 -28.35 -9.39 -3.10
C GLU A 156 -27.20 -9.87 -3.97
N LYS A 157 -26.03 -9.24 -3.85
CA LYS A 157 -24.83 -9.59 -4.62
C LYS A 157 -23.89 -10.58 -3.92
N GLY A 158 -24.15 -10.92 -2.66
CA GLY A 158 -23.31 -11.81 -1.86
C GLY A 158 -22.00 -11.17 -1.37
N TYR A 159 -21.94 -9.84 -1.27
CA TYR A 159 -20.78 -9.10 -0.76
C TYR A 159 -20.82 -9.00 0.77
N LYS A 160 -19.65 -9.00 1.41
CA LYS A 160 -19.52 -8.65 2.83
C LYS A 160 -19.59 -7.13 3.00
N VAL A 161 -20.03 -6.66 4.16
CA VAL A 161 -20.07 -5.23 4.49
C VAL A 161 -19.33 -4.99 5.80
N PHE A 162 -18.41 -4.03 5.78
CA PHE A 162 -17.69 -3.58 6.98
C PHE A 162 -17.78 -2.05 7.09
N PHE A 163 -18.39 -1.54 8.16
CA PHE A 163 -18.53 -0.10 8.34
C PHE A 163 -17.33 0.48 9.10
N ILE A 164 -16.85 1.65 8.65
CA ILE A 164 -15.85 2.45 9.36
C ILE A 164 -16.48 3.79 9.67
N GLU A 165 -16.85 4.01 10.93
CA GLU A 165 -17.41 5.27 11.40
C GLU A 165 -16.32 6.13 12.05
N SER A 166 -16.15 7.36 11.55
CA SER A 166 -15.27 8.34 12.17
C SER A 166 -16.08 9.39 12.92
N VAL A 167 -15.93 9.40 14.24
CA VAL A 167 -16.58 10.32 15.17
C VAL A 167 -15.51 11.25 15.74
N CYS A 168 -15.67 12.56 15.52
CA CYS A 168 -14.79 13.56 16.10
C CYS A 168 -15.65 14.73 16.59
N ASP A 169 -15.51 15.04 17.88
CA ASP A 169 -16.23 16.13 18.53
C ASP A 169 -15.28 17.26 18.94
N ASP A 170 -13.98 17.08 18.71
CA ASP A 170 -12.92 18.06 18.98
C ASP A 170 -12.94 19.21 17.94
N PRO A 171 -13.22 20.47 18.35
CA PRO A 171 -13.29 21.62 17.45
C PRO A 171 -11.98 21.90 16.71
N GLU A 172 -10.82 21.76 17.36
CA GLU A 172 -9.52 22.09 16.79
C GLU A 172 -9.19 21.13 15.63
N ILE A 173 -9.47 19.85 15.83
CA ILE A 173 -9.29 18.82 14.80
C ILE A 173 -10.23 19.06 13.61
N ILE A 174 -11.48 19.48 13.87
CA ILE A 174 -12.46 19.75 12.82
C ILE A 174 -12.03 20.96 11.99
N GLU A 175 -11.57 22.02 12.64
CA GLU A 175 -11.06 23.22 11.98
C GLU A 175 -9.83 22.91 11.14
N ALA A 176 -8.82 22.25 11.72
CA ALA A 176 -7.61 21.85 11.01
C ALA A 176 -7.91 20.99 9.76
N ASN A 177 -8.80 20.01 9.88
CA ASN A 177 -9.24 19.18 8.75
C ASN A 177 -10.00 19.99 7.69
N THR A 178 -10.80 20.96 8.10
CA THR A 178 -11.56 21.82 7.17
C THR A 178 -10.60 22.70 6.37
N MET A 179 -9.66 23.36 7.06
CA MET A 179 -8.68 24.25 6.47
C MET A 179 -7.74 23.53 5.50
N GLN A 180 -7.17 22.38 5.90
CA GLN A 180 -6.19 21.66 5.09
C GLN A 180 -6.80 21.00 3.84
N VAL A 181 -8.01 20.44 3.97
CA VAL A 181 -8.50 19.42 3.03
C VAL A 181 -9.75 19.86 2.28
N LYS A 182 -10.58 20.72 2.87
CA LYS A 182 -11.90 21.07 2.30
C LYS A 182 -11.92 22.43 1.65
N LEU A 183 -11.15 23.39 2.15
CA LEU A 183 -10.97 24.67 1.44
C LEU A 183 -10.13 24.52 0.16
N SER A 184 -9.30 23.47 0.06
CA SER A 184 -8.57 23.11 -1.15
C SER A 184 -9.38 22.21 -2.11
N SER A 185 -10.66 21.97 -1.83
CA SER A 185 -11.54 21.14 -2.66
C SER A 185 -12.02 21.92 -3.91
N PRO A 186 -12.22 21.25 -5.07
CA PRO A 186 -12.79 21.89 -6.27
C PRO A 186 -14.16 22.56 -6.03
N ASP A 187 -14.91 22.07 -5.04
CA ASP A 187 -16.17 22.67 -4.60
C ASP A 187 -16.05 24.17 -4.24
N TYR A 188 -14.88 24.63 -3.77
CA TYR A 188 -14.66 25.96 -3.21
C TYR A 188 -13.59 26.77 -3.97
N GLU A 189 -13.23 26.35 -5.19
CA GLU A 189 -12.14 26.97 -5.97
C GLU A 189 -12.35 28.47 -6.24
N ASN A 190 -13.61 28.90 -6.39
CA ASN A 190 -13.99 30.28 -6.67
C ASN A 190 -14.51 31.05 -5.43
N TYR A 191 -14.37 30.50 -4.23
CA TYR A 191 -14.84 31.13 -2.99
C TYR A 191 -13.68 31.80 -2.25
N ASP A 192 -14.00 32.88 -1.53
CA ASP A 192 -13.10 33.34 -0.48
C ASP A 192 -13.00 32.29 0.65
N LYS A 193 -11.85 32.23 1.33
CA LYS A 193 -11.62 31.24 2.41
C LYS A 193 -12.61 31.37 3.55
N GLU A 194 -12.98 32.59 3.92
CA GLU A 194 -13.93 32.85 5.01
C GLU A 194 -15.34 32.44 4.59
N GLU A 195 -15.76 32.78 3.37
CA GLU A 195 -17.06 32.39 2.82
C GLU A 195 -17.19 30.87 2.67
N ALA A 196 -16.15 30.21 2.17
CA ALA A 196 -16.09 28.76 2.04
C ALA A 196 -16.18 28.05 3.40
N LEU A 197 -15.53 28.59 4.43
CA LEU A 197 -15.62 28.07 5.79
C LEU A 197 -17.06 28.17 6.32
N VAL A 198 -17.70 29.33 6.17
CA VAL A 198 -19.09 29.55 6.60
C VAL A 198 -20.07 28.62 5.88
N ASP A 199 -19.96 28.48 4.56
CA ASP A 199 -20.78 27.55 3.77
C ASP A 199 -20.57 26.10 4.24
N PHE A 200 -19.32 25.71 4.47
CA PHE A 200 -18.98 24.35 4.86
C PHE A 200 -19.48 24.00 6.27
N LEU A 201 -19.45 24.94 7.22
CA LEU A 201 -20.04 24.76 8.55
C LEU A 201 -21.56 24.56 8.47
N LYS A 202 -22.26 25.38 7.68
CA LYS A 202 -23.71 25.20 7.44
C LYS A 202 -24.02 23.86 6.77
N ARG A 203 -23.15 23.42 5.86
CA ARG A 203 -23.24 22.08 5.25
C ARG A 203 -23.10 20.99 6.30
N ILE A 204 -22.16 21.10 7.26
CA ILE A 204 -22.05 20.14 8.37
C ILE A 204 -23.36 20.10 9.17
N ASP A 205 -23.94 21.25 9.48
CA ASP A 205 -25.17 21.33 10.27
C ASP A 205 -26.36 20.65 9.57
N CYS A 206 -26.46 20.75 8.23
CA CYS A 206 -27.45 20.00 7.46
C CYS A 206 -27.34 18.47 7.69
N TYR A 207 -26.12 17.93 7.81
CA TYR A 207 -25.92 16.51 8.11
C TYR A 207 -26.18 16.17 9.58
N LYS A 208 -25.88 17.07 10.51
CA LYS A 208 -26.15 16.86 11.95
C LYS A 208 -27.62 16.62 12.22
N MET A 209 -28.52 17.33 11.53
CA MET A 209 -29.98 17.21 11.70
C MET A 209 -30.53 15.80 11.47
N SER A 210 -29.84 14.99 10.66
CA SER A 210 -30.28 13.63 10.28
C SER A 210 -29.26 12.55 10.65
N TYR A 211 -28.21 12.89 11.39
CA TYR A 211 -27.14 11.96 11.72
C TYR A 211 -27.57 10.98 12.79
N VAL A 212 -27.59 9.70 12.43
CA VAL A 212 -27.81 8.58 13.33
C VAL A 212 -26.55 7.72 13.33
N PRO A 213 -25.70 7.82 14.37
CA PRO A 213 -24.46 7.04 14.45
C PRO A 213 -24.73 5.54 14.50
N LEU A 214 -23.69 4.72 14.27
CA LEU A 214 -23.78 3.29 14.52
C LEU A 214 -23.95 3.03 16.02
N ASP A 215 -24.89 2.14 16.35
CA ASP A 215 -25.35 1.89 17.72
C ASP A 215 -25.07 0.43 18.12
N GLU A 216 -24.47 0.23 19.29
CA GLU A 216 -23.98 -1.08 19.74
C GLU A 216 -25.11 -2.10 19.94
N GLU A 217 -26.29 -1.64 20.36
CA GLU A 217 -27.42 -2.52 20.66
C GLU A 217 -28.25 -2.79 19.40
N LYS A 218 -28.60 -1.72 18.68
CA LYS A 218 -29.48 -1.77 17.51
C LYS A 218 -28.74 -2.31 16.28
N ASP A 219 -27.47 -1.98 16.13
CA ASP A 219 -26.62 -2.40 15.01
C ASP A 219 -25.69 -3.58 15.40
N ARG A 220 -25.97 -4.27 16.52
CA ARG A 220 -25.18 -5.41 17.06
C ARG A 220 -24.86 -6.52 16.07
N HIS A 221 -25.66 -6.64 15.01
CA HIS A 221 -25.55 -7.67 13.98
C HIS A 221 -24.61 -7.28 12.82
N LEU A 222 -24.22 -6.00 12.73
CA LEU A 222 -23.34 -5.47 11.69
C LEU A 222 -21.86 -5.56 12.09
N SER A 223 -20.99 -5.71 11.11
CA SER A 223 -19.54 -5.66 11.30
C SER A 223 -19.05 -4.22 11.15
N PHE A 224 -18.44 -3.65 12.19
CA PHE A 224 -17.98 -2.27 12.12
C PHE A 224 -16.86 -1.92 13.08
N ILE A 225 -16.19 -0.82 12.79
CA ILE A 225 -15.29 -0.10 13.69
C ILE A 225 -15.74 1.36 13.82
N LYS A 226 -15.81 1.88 15.04
CA LYS A 226 -15.95 3.30 15.35
C LYS A 226 -14.61 3.84 15.84
N ILE A 227 -14.16 4.93 15.24
CA ILE A 227 -12.92 5.64 15.59
C ILE A 227 -13.32 6.96 16.21
N PHE A 228 -12.95 7.18 17.47
CA PHE A 228 -13.27 8.40 18.22
C PHE A 228 -12.06 9.32 18.30
N ASN A 229 -12.27 10.62 18.03
CA ASN A 229 -11.28 11.69 18.09
C ASN A 229 -9.90 11.27 17.54
N VAL A 230 -9.89 10.86 16.28
CA VAL A 230 -8.68 10.50 15.52
C VAL A 230 -7.83 9.42 16.19
N GLY A 231 -8.48 8.40 16.76
CA GLY A 231 -7.82 7.21 17.29
C GLY A 231 -7.62 7.21 18.80
N SER A 232 -8.17 8.19 19.53
CA SER A 232 -8.15 8.19 21.01
C SER A 232 -8.85 6.95 21.62
N ARG A 233 -9.89 6.45 20.95
CA ARG A 233 -10.64 5.26 21.34
C ARG A 233 -11.21 4.58 20.11
N TYR A 234 -11.32 3.27 20.19
CA TYR A 234 -11.92 2.43 19.16
C TYR A 234 -13.05 1.61 19.75
N LEU A 235 -14.09 1.36 18.95
CA LEU A 235 -15.09 0.34 19.23
C LEU A 235 -15.19 -0.58 18.03
N VAL A 236 -15.02 -1.89 18.25
CA VAL A 236 -15.04 -2.88 17.19
C VAL A 236 -16.16 -3.87 17.47
N ASN A 237 -17.00 -4.14 16.47
CA ASN A 237 -18.10 -5.09 16.57
C ASN A 237 -18.04 -6.13 15.43
N ARG A 238 -18.18 -7.42 15.79
CA ARG A 238 -18.33 -8.57 14.87
C ARG A 238 -17.37 -8.59 13.67
N VAL A 239 -16.05 -8.67 13.92
CA VAL A 239 -15.07 -8.95 12.85
C VAL A 239 -15.33 -10.34 12.27
N GLN A 240 -15.52 -10.43 10.94
CA GLN A 240 -15.95 -11.66 10.25
C GLN A 240 -14.81 -12.45 9.62
N ASP A 241 -13.70 -11.79 9.26
CA ASP A 241 -12.59 -12.43 8.55
C ASP A 241 -11.25 -11.72 8.78
N HIS A 242 -10.20 -12.29 8.20
CA HIS A 242 -8.84 -11.80 8.32
C HIS A 242 -8.63 -10.42 7.67
N ILE A 243 -9.35 -10.08 6.60
CA ILE A 243 -9.25 -8.76 5.96
C ILE A 243 -9.79 -7.69 6.91
N GLN A 244 -10.98 -7.92 7.49
CA GLN A 244 -11.54 -7.02 8.50
C GLN A 244 -10.64 -6.89 9.73
N SER A 245 -10.05 -7.99 10.21
CA SER A 245 -9.10 -7.96 11.31
C SER A 245 -7.86 -7.12 10.99
N ARG A 246 -7.31 -7.24 9.78
CA ARG A 246 -6.16 -6.44 9.34
C ARG A 246 -6.51 -4.97 9.14
N ILE A 247 -7.70 -4.67 8.63
CA ILE A 247 -8.22 -3.29 8.56
C ILE A 247 -8.27 -2.68 9.96
N VAL A 248 -8.85 -3.38 10.94
CA VAL A 248 -8.92 -2.91 12.33
C VAL A 248 -7.50 -2.66 12.88
N TYR A 249 -6.59 -3.62 12.72
CA TYR A 249 -5.21 -3.49 13.15
C TYR A 249 -4.50 -2.28 12.51
N TYR A 250 -4.65 -2.07 11.20
CA TYR A 250 -4.09 -0.91 10.50
C TYR A 250 -4.64 0.41 11.05
N LEU A 251 -5.97 0.51 11.21
CA LEU A 251 -6.63 1.73 11.69
C LEU A 251 -6.26 2.09 13.14
N MET A 252 -5.85 1.11 13.94
CA MET A 252 -5.36 1.31 15.30
C MET A 252 -3.91 1.81 15.36
N ASN A 253 -3.14 1.69 14.27
CA ASN A 253 -1.73 2.09 14.24
C ASN A 253 -1.48 3.39 13.46
N ILE A 254 -2.43 3.87 12.66
CA ILE A 254 -2.28 5.15 11.95
C ILE A 254 -2.58 6.35 12.86
N HIS A 255 -1.86 7.44 12.64
CA HIS A 255 -2.17 8.74 13.22
C HIS A 255 -2.05 9.88 12.20
N VAL A 256 -2.59 11.06 12.56
CA VAL A 256 -2.61 12.26 11.71
C VAL A 256 -1.59 13.31 12.13
N THR A 257 -0.86 13.11 13.23
CA THR A 257 0.12 14.10 13.69
C THR A 257 1.20 14.31 12.62
N PRO A 258 1.55 15.57 12.30
CA PRO A 258 2.60 15.86 11.34
C PRO A 258 3.93 15.25 11.79
N ARG A 259 4.62 14.58 10.87
CA ARG A 259 5.90 13.89 11.15
C ARG A 259 6.77 13.82 9.90
N SER A 260 8.05 13.52 10.08
CA SER A 260 8.99 13.31 8.98
C SER A 260 9.62 11.92 9.04
N ILE A 261 9.57 11.19 7.93
CA ILE A 261 10.26 9.91 7.76
C ILE A 261 11.43 10.15 6.81
N TYR A 262 12.64 9.81 7.25
CA TYR A 262 13.85 9.91 6.46
C TYR A 262 14.22 8.51 5.98
N LEU A 263 14.33 8.33 4.67
CA LEU A 263 14.82 7.10 4.07
C LEU A 263 16.21 7.36 3.50
N SER A 264 17.14 6.46 3.80
CA SER A 264 18.41 6.41 3.11
C SER A 264 18.87 4.96 2.92
N ARG A 265 19.72 4.76 1.92
CA ARG A 265 20.51 3.53 1.83
C ARG A 265 21.70 3.62 2.79
N HIS A 266 22.31 2.48 3.07
CA HIS A 266 23.68 2.45 3.57
C HIS A 266 24.61 3.31 2.68
N GLY A 267 25.74 3.77 3.24
CA GLY A 267 26.83 4.28 2.43
C GLY A 267 27.34 3.23 1.44
N GLU A 268 27.99 3.66 0.36
CA GLU A 268 28.57 2.75 -0.63
C GLU A 268 29.40 1.64 0.05
N SER A 269 29.19 0.39 -0.39
CA SER A 269 29.89 -0.79 0.12
C SER A 269 30.90 -1.33 -0.90
N GLU A 270 31.81 -2.19 -0.44
CA GLU A 270 32.80 -2.84 -1.31
C GLU A 270 32.14 -3.63 -2.45
N LEU A 271 31.02 -4.34 -2.19
CA LEU A 271 30.30 -5.04 -3.26
C LEU A 271 29.63 -4.09 -4.26
N ASN A 272 29.28 -2.86 -3.87
CA ASN A 272 28.76 -1.89 -4.82
C ASN A 272 29.83 -1.49 -5.84
N LEU A 273 31.06 -1.24 -5.38
CA LEU A 273 32.19 -0.91 -6.27
C LEU A 273 32.41 -2.02 -7.32
N LEU A 274 32.31 -3.28 -6.88
CA LEU A 274 32.48 -4.47 -7.71
C LEU A 274 31.25 -4.85 -8.55
N GLY A 275 30.15 -4.08 -8.49
CA GLY A 275 28.91 -4.40 -9.23
C GLY A 275 28.19 -5.68 -8.76
N ARG A 276 28.53 -6.20 -7.57
CA ARG A 276 27.98 -7.45 -7.01
C ARG A 276 26.72 -7.20 -6.18
N ILE A 277 25.72 -8.07 -6.32
CA ILE A 277 24.46 -8.00 -5.55
C ILE A 277 24.55 -8.81 -4.26
N GLY A 278 23.71 -8.48 -3.27
CA GLY A 278 23.63 -9.25 -2.02
C GLY A 278 24.82 -9.07 -1.09
N GLY A 279 25.19 -10.14 -0.38
CA GLY A 279 26.33 -10.25 0.53
C GLY A 279 26.24 -9.36 1.78
N ASP A 280 27.29 -9.39 2.61
CA ASP A 280 27.38 -8.62 3.87
C ASP A 280 28.74 -7.92 4.06
N THR A 281 29.21 -7.26 3.01
CA THR A 281 30.44 -6.45 3.09
C THR A 281 30.22 -5.12 3.82
N GLY A 282 31.31 -4.54 4.30
CA GLY A 282 31.33 -3.23 4.95
C GLY A 282 31.33 -2.06 3.96
N LEU A 283 31.37 -0.85 4.51
CA LEU A 283 31.44 0.40 3.76
C LEU A 283 32.79 0.59 3.06
N SER A 284 32.74 1.11 1.83
CA SER A 284 33.89 1.65 1.11
C SER A 284 34.41 2.93 1.79
N SER A 285 35.56 3.44 1.32
CA SER A 285 36.07 4.72 1.77
C SER A 285 35.08 5.88 1.54
N GLN A 286 34.34 5.85 0.42
CA GLN A 286 33.29 6.83 0.12
C GLN A 286 32.05 6.61 0.98
N GLY A 287 31.67 5.35 1.24
CA GLY A 287 30.59 5.02 2.17
C GLY A 287 30.84 5.54 3.59
N GLN A 288 32.08 5.47 4.08
CA GLN A 288 32.46 6.03 5.38
C GLN A 288 32.37 7.56 5.41
N LYS A 289 32.75 8.25 4.32
CA LYS A 289 32.56 9.70 4.19
C LYS A 289 31.07 10.05 4.19
N TYR A 290 30.25 9.28 3.49
CA TYR A 290 28.80 9.46 3.48
C TYR A 290 28.19 9.28 4.87
N ALA A 291 28.59 8.27 5.63
CA ALA A 291 28.08 8.04 6.98
C ALA A 291 28.31 9.26 7.89
N LYS A 292 29.48 9.90 7.80
CA LYS A 292 29.78 11.15 8.51
C LYS A 292 28.92 12.32 8.01
N ALA A 293 28.79 12.49 6.70
CA ALA A 293 27.94 13.53 6.11
C ALA A 293 26.45 13.36 6.49
N LEU A 294 25.97 12.12 6.58
CA LEU A 294 24.63 11.80 7.05
C LEU A 294 24.45 12.20 8.52
N ALA A 295 25.43 11.93 9.38
CA ALA A 295 25.40 12.33 10.78
C ALA A 295 25.33 13.86 10.94
N GLU A 296 26.12 14.61 10.15
CA GLU A 296 26.09 16.07 10.12
C GLU A 296 24.75 16.60 9.61
N PHE A 297 24.23 16.03 8.52
CA PHE A 297 22.93 16.39 7.96
C PHE A 297 21.81 16.21 8.99
N ILE A 298 21.70 15.03 9.61
CA ILE A 298 20.64 14.70 10.58
C ILE A 298 20.74 15.58 11.82
N ARG A 299 21.96 15.85 12.33
CA ARG A 299 22.18 16.77 13.45
C ARG A 299 21.73 18.19 13.09
N GLY A 300 22.03 18.65 11.88
CA GLY A 300 21.60 19.95 11.37
C GLY A 300 20.08 20.12 11.27
N GLN A 301 19.32 19.03 11.10
CA GLN A 301 17.85 19.07 11.07
C GLN A 301 17.22 19.33 12.45
N SER A 302 17.97 19.17 13.56
CA SER A 302 17.48 19.40 14.93
C SER A 302 16.17 18.66 15.25
N ILE A 303 16.08 17.39 14.81
CA ILE A 303 14.86 16.59 14.92
C ILE A 303 14.70 16.09 16.37
N LYS A 304 13.54 16.35 16.97
CA LYS A 304 13.20 15.82 18.29
C LYS A 304 12.82 14.35 18.20
N ASP A 305 13.26 13.57 19.20
CA ASP A 305 12.90 12.16 19.40
C ASP A 305 13.08 11.28 18.15
N LEU A 306 14.14 11.54 17.37
CA LEU A 306 14.44 10.77 16.16
C LEU A 306 14.80 9.33 16.53
N LYS A 307 14.02 8.38 15.99
CA LYS A 307 14.36 6.96 16.02
C LYS A 307 15.18 6.58 14.78
N VAL A 308 16.20 5.75 14.97
CA VAL A 308 17.04 5.27 13.86
C VAL A 308 16.90 3.76 13.73
N TRP A 309 16.54 3.30 12.54
CA TRP A 309 16.41 1.88 12.21
C TRP A 309 17.39 1.46 11.13
N THR A 310 17.89 0.25 11.29
CA THR A 310 18.85 -0.37 10.38
C THR A 310 18.42 -1.79 10.04
N SER A 311 19.00 -2.35 8.97
CA SER A 311 19.00 -3.80 8.78
C SER A 311 20.01 -4.48 9.70
N HIS A 312 20.08 -5.81 9.66
CA HIS A 312 21.12 -6.59 10.35
C HIS A 312 22.44 -6.64 9.57
N MET A 313 22.50 -6.06 8.36
CA MET A 313 23.69 -6.08 7.52
C MET A 313 24.70 -5.00 7.93
N LYS A 314 25.97 -5.37 7.90
CA LYS A 314 27.12 -4.58 8.38
C LYS A 314 27.14 -3.16 7.82
N ARG A 315 26.89 -2.99 6.52
CA ARG A 315 26.89 -1.67 5.84
C ARG A 315 25.84 -0.69 6.39
N THR A 316 24.64 -1.15 6.78
CA THR A 316 23.63 -0.24 7.38
C THR A 316 24.01 0.11 8.82
N ILE A 317 24.56 -0.86 9.55
CA ILE A 317 25.00 -0.69 10.94
C ILE A 317 26.16 0.30 11.02
N GLN A 318 27.20 0.12 10.21
CA GLN A 318 28.34 1.06 10.14
C GLN A 318 27.93 2.47 9.73
N THR A 319 26.91 2.60 8.87
CA THR A 319 26.35 3.91 8.51
C THR A 319 25.68 4.56 9.72
N ALA A 320 24.91 3.79 10.51
CA ALA A 320 24.22 4.27 11.71
C ALA A 320 25.18 4.59 12.87
N GLU A 321 26.26 3.82 13.04
CA GLU A 321 27.28 4.05 14.07
C GLU A 321 27.91 5.45 13.98
N ALA A 322 28.06 5.99 12.77
CA ALA A 322 28.59 7.34 12.56
C ALA A 322 27.68 8.46 13.11
N LEU A 323 26.38 8.19 13.34
CA LEU A 323 25.45 9.17 13.91
C LEU A 323 25.69 9.39 15.41
N GLY A 324 26.27 8.40 16.10
CA GLY A 324 26.52 8.48 17.55
C GLY A 324 25.24 8.48 18.40
N VAL A 325 24.15 7.88 17.90
CA VAL A 325 22.86 7.77 18.59
C VAL A 325 22.41 6.31 18.65
N PRO A 326 21.51 5.94 19.59
CA PRO A 326 20.92 4.60 19.62
C PRO A 326 20.18 4.30 18.32
N TYR A 327 20.30 3.05 17.85
CA TYR A 327 19.58 2.55 16.69
C TYR A 327 19.07 1.13 16.94
N GLU A 328 17.99 0.77 16.25
CA GLU A 328 17.38 -0.56 16.32
C GLU A 328 17.66 -1.33 15.03
N GLN A 329 17.95 -2.62 15.16
CA GLN A 329 18.25 -3.49 14.04
C GLN A 329 17.05 -4.39 13.72
N TRP A 330 16.52 -4.28 12.51
CA TRP A 330 15.36 -5.03 12.04
C TRP A 330 15.79 -6.01 10.95
N LYS A 331 15.68 -7.32 11.20
CA LYS A 331 15.98 -8.34 10.17
C LYS A 331 15.08 -8.18 8.94
N ALA A 332 13.85 -7.71 9.13
CA ALA A 332 12.92 -7.39 8.06
C ALA A 332 13.42 -6.27 7.11
N LEU A 333 14.41 -5.47 7.51
CA LEU A 333 15.06 -4.47 6.67
C LEU A 333 16.28 -4.98 5.90
N ASN A 334 16.66 -6.27 6.00
CA ASN A 334 17.73 -6.84 5.17
C ASN A 334 17.39 -6.73 3.68
N GLU A 335 18.41 -6.58 2.83
CA GLU A 335 18.22 -6.54 1.38
C GLU A 335 17.49 -7.79 0.88
N ILE A 336 16.89 -7.69 -0.30
CA ILE A 336 16.31 -8.84 -1.01
C ILE A 336 17.33 -9.97 -1.13
N ASP A 337 16.94 -11.18 -0.75
CA ASP A 337 17.79 -12.38 -0.88
C ASP A 337 17.83 -12.85 -2.34
N ALA A 338 19.00 -12.78 -2.98
CA ALA A 338 19.20 -13.23 -4.35
C ALA A 338 19.44 -14.75 -4.47
N GLY A 339 19.37 -15.49 -3.36
CA GLY A 339 19.50 -16.95 -3.32
C GLY A 339 20.80 -17.43 -3.94
N VAL A 340 20.70 -18.27 -4.97
CA VAL A 340 21.89 -18.77 -5.69
C VAL A 340 22.68 -17.68 -6.44
N CYS A 341 22.11 -16.48 -6.60
CA CYS A 341 22.74 -15.34 -7.27
C CYS A 341 23.38 -14.33 -6.30
N GLU A 342 23.42 -14.63 -5.01
CA GLU A 342 24.14 -13.81 -4.03
C GLU A 342 25.62 -13.64 -4.40
N GLU A 343 26.16 -12.45 -4.16
CA GLU A 343 27.54 -12.05 -4.45
C GLU A 343 27.94 -12.07 -5.93
N MET A 344 27.01 -12.25 -6.87
CA MET A 344 27.30 -12.22 -8.32
C MET A 344 27.13 -10.83 -8.92
N THR A 345 27.82 -10.54 -10.02
CA THR A 345 27.48 -9.40 -10.89
C THR A 345 26.32 -9.75 -11.83
N TYR A 346 25.68 -8.75 -12.43
CA TYR A 346 24.61 -9.00 -13.40
C TYR A 346 25.13 -9.69 -14.68
N GLU A 347 26.38 -9.43 -15.06
CA GLU A 347 27.09 -10.09 -16.17
C GLU A 347 27.31 -11.57 -15.86
N GLU A 348 27.76 -11.89 -14.65
CA GLU A 348 27.92 -13.28 -14.20
C GLU A 348 26.58 -14.02 -14.19
N ILE A 349 25.50 -13.37 -13.74
CA ILE A 349 24.15 -13.95 -13.76
C ILE A 349 23.69 -14.20 -15.20
N GLN A 350 23.86 -13.23 -16.10
CA GLN A 350 23.49 -13.41 -17.51
C GLN A 350 24.30 -14.53 -18.19
N ALA A 351 25.58 -14.70 -17.82
CA ALA A 351 26.44 -15.75 -18.38
C ALA A 351 26.10 -17.16 -17.85
N THR A 352 25.76 -17.27 -16.56
CA THR A 352 25.56 -18.57 -15.89
C THR A 352 24.09 -19.00 -15.81
N HIS A 353 23.16 -18.04 -15.72
CA HIS A 353 21.72 -18.24 -15.57
C HIS A 353 20.92 -17.33 -16.52
N PRO A 354 21.12 -17.44 -17.86
CA PRO A 354 20.49 -16.52 -18.83
C PRO A 354 18.96 -16.55 -18.80
N GLU A 355 18.35 -17.71 -18.53
CA GLU A 355 16.90 -17.83 -18.42
C GLU A 355 16.35 -17.07 -17.21
N GLU A 356 17.00 -17.19 -16.04
CA GLU A 356 16.63 -16.49 -14.81
C GLU A 356 16.76 -14.98 -14.98
N PHE A 357 17.83 -14.51 -15.63
CA PHE A 357 18.02 -13.09 -15.94
C PHE A 357 16.88 -12.54 -16.81
N ALA A 358 16.47 -13.28 -17.85
CA ALA A 358 15.36 -12.88 -18.72
C ALA A 358 14.00 -12.95 -18.01
N LEU A 359 13.73 -13.99 -17.23
CA LEU A 359 12.50 -14.12 -16.45
C LEU A 359 12.34 -12.96 -15.45
N ARG A 360 13.45 -12.56 -14.80
CA ARG A 360 13.46 -11.41 -13.91
C ARG A 360 13.17 -10.10 -14.63
N ASP A 361 13.59 -9.96 -15.88
CA ASP A 361 13.31 -8.77 -16.67
C ASP A 361 11.86 -8.70 -17.15
N GLN A 362 11.24 -9.84 -17.38
CA GLN A 362 9.83 -9.94 -17.81
C GLN A 362 8.86 -9.52 -16.71
N ASP A 363 9.03 -10.04 -15.48
CA ASP A 363 8.22 -9.65 -14.32
C ASP A 363 9.12 -9.51 -13.09
N LYS A 364 9.74 -8.35 -12.96
CA LYS A 364 10.69 -8.07 -11.89
C LYS A 364 10.05 -8.02 -10.50
N TYR A 365 8.74 -7.81 -10.41
CA TYR A 365 8.04 -7.75 -9.12
C TYR A 365 7.82 -9.16 -8.57
N ARG A 366 7.27 -10.05 -9.41
CA ARG A 366 6.88 -11.40 -8.99
C ARG A 366 7.99 -12.43 -9.13
N TYR A 367 9.00 -12.18 -9.97
CA TYR A 367 10.13 -13.08 -10.12
C TYR A 367 10.79 -13.37 -8.77
N ARG A 368 10.90 -14.66 -8.44
CA ARG A 368 11.61 -15.14 -7.26
C ARG A 368 12.93 -15.75 -7.69
N TYR A 369 14.02 -15.27 -7.08
CA TYR A 369 15.33 -15.90 -7.26
C TYR A 369 15.30 -17.36 -6.78
N PRO A 370 16.01 -18.29 -7.44
CA PRO A 370 16.11 -19.66 -6.95
C PRO A 370 16.69 -19.68 -5.53
N LYS A 371 15.93 -20.24 -4.58
CA LYS A 371 16.24 -20.23 -3.13
C LYS A 371 16.37 -18.83 -2.50
N GLY A 372 15.81 -17.81 -3.14
CA GLY A 372 15.79 -16.43 -2.65
C GLY A 372 14.38 -15.86 -2.59
N GLU A 373 14.29 -14.53 -2.71
CA GLU A 373 13.06 -13.74 -2.58
C GLU A 373 12.64 -13.07 -3.90
N SER A 374 11.37 -12.69 -3.99
CA SER A 374 10.83 -11.71 -4.94
C SER A 374 10.58 -10.35 -4.26
N TYR A 375 10.19 -9.32 -5.01
CA TYR A 375 9.71 -8.07 -4.39
C TYR A 375 8.36 -8.28 -3.67
N GLU A 376 7.54 -9.21 -4.14
CA GLU A 376 6.30 -9.61 -3.46
C GLU A 376 6.59 -10.23 -2.08
N ASP A 377 7.61 -11.08 -1.96
CA ASP A 377 8.08 -11.60 -0.66
C ASP A 377 8.56 -10.47 0.25
N LEU A 378 9.29 -9.50 -0.32
CA LEU A 378 9.82 -8.35 0.40
C LEU A 378 8.71 -7.44 0.94
N VAL A 379 7.65 -7.21 0.17
CA VAL A 379 6.44 -6.48 0.61
C VAL A 379 5.82 -7.18 1.83
N HIS A 380 5.62 -8.50 1.78
CA HIS A 380 5.08 -9.24 2.92
C HIS A 380 6.00 -9.18 4.15
N ARG A 381 7.32 -9.29 3.95
CA ARG A 381 8.32 -9.18 5.02
C ARG A 381 8.37 -7.78 5.65
N LEU A 382 8.11 -6.73 4.86
CA LEU A 382 8.17 -5.33 5.30
C LEU A 382 6.87 -4.83 5.91
N GLU A 383 5.78 -5.60 5.87
CA GLU A 383 4.51 -5.16 6.46
C GLU A 383 4.64 -4.72 7.93
N PRO A 384 5.30 -5.48 8.85
CA PRO A 384 5.48 -5.04 10.23
C PRO A 384 6.25 -3.72 10.35
N VAL A 385 7.21 -3.47 9.44
CA VAL A 385 7.97 -2.20 9.39
C VAL A 385 7.04 -1.05 8.99
N ILE A 386 6.17 -1.25 8.00
CA ILE A 386 5.18 -0.24 7.60
C ILE A 386 4.21 0.07 8.74
N MET A 387 3.74 -0.95 9.46
CA MET A 387 2.84 -0.75 10.61
C MET A 387 3.52 0.09 11.69
N GLU A 388 4.79 -0.19 12.00
CA GLU A 388 5.52 0.58 12.99
C GLU A 388 5.84 2.00 12.49
N LEU A 389 6.19 2.19 11.21
CA LEU A 389 6.35 3.53 10.61
C LEU A 389 5.06 4.35 10.65
N GLU A 390 3.91 3.69 10.51
CA GLU A 390 2.61 4.36 10.62
C GLU A 390 2.28 4.79 12.06
N ARG A 391 2.90 4.15 13.07
CA ARG A 391 2.73 4.42 14.50
C ARG A 391 3.73 5.45 15.05
N GLN A 392 4.91 5.54 14.44
CA GLN A 392 5.98 6.42 14.88
C GLN A 392 5.82 7.85 14.33
N GLU A 393 6.49 8.79 14.99
CA GLU A 393 6.67 10.16 14.51
C GLU A 393 7.91 10.28 13.62
N ASN A 394 9.04 10.76 14.16
CA ASN A 394 10.25 11.00 13.39
C ASN A 394 11.12 9.75 13.35
N VAL A 395 11.33 9.19 12.16
CA VAL A 395 12.14 7.98 11.97
C VAL A 395 13.13 8.17 10.82
N LEU A 396 14.38 7.77 11.03
CA LEU A 396 15.37 7.55 9.98
C LEU A 396 15.53 6.05 9.75
N VAL A 397 15.29 5.59 8.53
CA VAL A 397 15.51 4.20 8.12
C VAL A 397 16.72 4.13 7.19
N ILE A 398 17.78 3.46 7.63
CA ILE A 398 18.97 3.16 6.83
C ILE A 398 18.87 1.72 6.34
N CYS A 399 18.62 1.54 5.05
CA CYS A 399 18.30 0.23 4.46
C CYS A 399 19.03 0.03 3.12
N HIS A 400 18.41 -0.68 2.18
CA HIS A 400 19.02 -1.14 0.92
C HIS A 400 18.16 -0.77 -0.28
N GLN A 401 18.61 -1.09 -1.50
CA GLN A 401 17.96 -0.61 -2.71
C GLN A 401 16.56 -1.22 -2.90
N ALA A 402 16.39 -2.55 -2.80
CA ALA A 402 15.07 -3.17 -3.01
C ALA A 402 14.12 -2.87 -1.85
N VAL A 403 14.64 -2.84 -0.62
CA VAL A 403 13.88 -2.48 0.59
C VAL A 403 13.36 -1.04 0.50
N MET A 404 14.22 -0.08 0.19
CA MET A 404 13.85 1.33 0.09
C MET A 404 12.80 1.57 -1.00
N ARG A 405 12.88 0.84 -2.12
CA ARG A 405 11.85 0.85 -3.18
C ARG A 405 10.48 0.41 -2.65
N CYS A 406 10.42 -0.67 -1.88
CA CYS A 406 9.16 -1.15 -1.30
C CYS A 406 8.55 -0.13 -0.34
N LEU A 407 9.38 0.46 0.54
CA LEU A 407 8.94 1.49 1.48
C LEU A 407 8.44 2.75 0.74
N LEU A 408 9.17 3.20 -0.29
CA LEU A 408 8.74 4.33 -1.11
C LEU A 408 7.45 4.05 -1.87
N ALA A 409 7.30 2.85 -2.43
CA ALA A 409 6.08 2.48 -3.15
C ALA A 409 4.85 2.56 -2.22
N TYR A 410 4.98 2.16 -0.96
CA TYR A 410 3.94 2.35 0.04
C TYR A 410 3.60 3.83 0.24
N PHE A 411 4.58 4.69 0.54
CA PHE A 411 4.29 6.10 0.85
C PHE A 411 3.83 6.91 -0.36
N LEU A 412 4.29 6.54 -1.56
CA LEU A 412 4.02 7.25 -2.82
C LEU A 412 2.90 6.62 -3.66
N ASP A 413 2.23 5.58 -3.14
CA ASP A 413 1.12 4.89 -3.81
C ASP A 413 1.51 4.43 -5.22
N LYS A 414 2.63 3.70 -5.31
CA LYS A 414 3.16 3.16 -6.57
C LYS A 414 2.72 1.72 -6.78
N SER A 415 2.40 1.40 -8.03
CA SER A 415 1.97 0.05 -8.43
C SER A 415 3.12 -0.97 -8.30
N GLU A 416 2.74 -2.24 -8.27
CA GLU A 416 3.65 -3.38 -8.34
C GLU A 416 4.59 -3.32 -9.57
N ASP A 417 4.10 -2.81 -10.70
CA ASP A 417 4.90 -2.68 -11.93
C ASP A 417 6.02 -1.63 -11.81
N ASP A 418 5.75 -0.53 -11.12
CA ASP A 418 6.68 0.59 -10.97
C ASP A 418 7.64 0.41 -9.79
N LEU A 419 7.22 -0.30 -8.74
CA LEU A 419 7.95 -0.47 -7.49
C LEU A 419 9.40 -0.95 -7.70
N PRO A 420 9.71 -2.01 -8.49
CA PRO A 420 11.07 -2.50 -8.70
C PRO A 420 12.00 -1.54 -9.46
N TYR A 421 11.46 -0.43 -9.96
CA TYR A 421 12.14 0.56 -10.79
C TYR A 421 12.17 1.96 -10.17
N LEU A 422 11.69 2.14 -8.94
CA LEU A 422 11.84 3.42 -8.24
C LEU A 422 13.33 3.76 -8.04
N LYS A 423 13.68 5.04 -8.24
CA LYS A 423 15.06 5.53 -8.12
C LYS A 423 15.40 5.81 -6.65
N CYS A 424 16.35 5.05 -6.13
CA CYS A 424 16.86 5.15 -4.76
C CYS A 424 18.40 5.24 -4.80
N PRO A 425 18.97 6.37 -5.24
CA PRO A 425 20.41 6.50 -5.43
C PRO A 425 21.16 6.36 -4.10
N LEU A 426 22.43 5.94 -4.18
CA LEU A 426 23.34 6.01 -3.03
C LEU A 426 23.54 7.47 -2.60
N HIS A 427 23.94 7.63 -1.34
CA HIS A 427 24.36 8.89 -0.74
C HIS A 427 23.33 10.04 -0.78
N THR A 428 22.05 9.68 -0.86
CA THR A 428 20.93 10.60 -0.98
C THR A 428 19.88 10.27 0.08
N VAL A 429 19.47 11.28 0.85
CA VAL A 429 18.40 11.14 1.84
C VAL A 429 17.09 11.59 1.22
N LEU A 430 16.06 10.75 1.32
CA LEU A 430 14.70 11.13 0.96
C LEU A 430 13.91 11.43 2.23
N LYS A 431 13.48 12.68 2.39
CA LYS A 431 12.57 13.09 3.46
C LYS A 431 11.13 13.00 2.96
N LEU A 432 10.35 12.19 3.64
CA LEU A 432 8.94 11.95 3.41
C LEU A 432 8.14 12.72 4.46
N THR A 433 7.23 13.58 4.00
CA THR A 433 6.24 14.24 4.88
C THR A 433 4.84 13.75 4.48
N PRO A 434 4.24 12.81 5.23
CA PRO A 434 2.90 12.32 4.94
C PRO A 434 1.87 13.45 4.99
N LEU A 435 1.03 13.54 3.96
CA LEU A 435 -0.05 14.52 3.82
C LEU A 435 -1.40 13.81 3.73
N ALA A 436 -2.49 14.57 3.79
CA ALA A 436 -3.84 14.00 3.77
C ALA A 436 -4.16 13.15 2.52
N TYR A 437 -3.52 13.44 1.39
CA TYR A 437 -3.78 12.79 0.10
C TYR A 437 -2.54 12.21 -0.57
N GLY A 438 -1.44 12.06 0.16
CA GLY A 438 -0.19 11.56 -0.42
C GLY A 438 0.99 11.80 0.51
N CYS A 439 2.17 11.97 -0.07
CA CYS A 439 3.38 12.23 0.67
C CYS A 439 4.25 13.22 -0.10
N LYS A 440 4.70 14.29 0.55
CA LYS A 440 5.74 15.16 -0.01
C LYS A 440 7.07 14.43 0.08
N VAL A 441 7.89 14.51 -0.98
CA VAL A 441 9.24 13.94 -1.04
C VAL A 441 10.23 15.06 -1.29
N GLU A 442 11.25 15.15 -0.44
CA GLU A 442 12.38 16.06 -0.61
C GLU A 442 13.65 15.22 -0.67
N SER A 443 14.51 15.48 -1.67
CA SER A 443 15.72 14.71 -1.94
C SER A 443 16.96 15.53 -1.61
N PHE A 444 17.84 14.99 -0.77
CA PHE A 444 19.07 15.64 -0.31
C PHE A 444 20.28 14.77 -0.68
N TYR A 445 20.96 15.11 -1.76
CA TYR A 445 22.25 14.50 -2.09
C TYR A 445 23.35 15.13 -1.21
N LEU A 446 24.10 14.31 -0.48
CA LEU A 446 25.06 14.79 0.53
C LEU A 446 26.46 15.05 -0.04
N ASN A 447 26.57 15.27 -1.35
CA ASN A 447 27.80 15.63 -2.05
C ASN A 447 28.97 14.63 -1.90
N ILE A 448 28.66 13.34 -1.74
CA ILE A 448 29.65 12.25 -1.73
C ILE A 448 29.39 11.37 -2.95
N GLN A 449 30.36 11.29 -3.86
CA GLN A 449 30.26 10.43 -5.04
C GLN A 449 30.09 8.97 -4.65
N ALA A 450 29.31 8.24 -5.46
CA ALA A 450 29.10 6.81 -5.36
C ALA A 450 28.85 6.23 -6.76
N VAL A 451 29.04 4.92 -6.91
CA VAL A 451 28.63 4.19 -8.11
C VAL A 451 27.11 4.23 -8.30
N ASN A 452 26.66 4.09 -9.55
CA ASN A 452 25.24 3.94 -9.85
C ASN A 452 24.85 2.45 -9.80
N THR A 453 23.88 2.10 -8.97
CA THR A 453 23.34 0.73 -8.87
C THR A 453 21.95 0.59 -9.50
N HIS A 454 21.46 1.65 -10.15
CA HIS A 454 20.15 1.67 -10.79
C HIS A 454 20.24 1.05 -12.19
N ARG A 455 19.44 0.00 -12.39
CA ARG A 455 19.19 -0.61 -13.69
C ARG A 455 17.78 -0.25 -14.15
N ASP A 456 17.70 0.46 -15.28
CA ASP A 456 16.45 0.89 -15.91
C ASP A 456 15.63 -0.33 -16.41
N ARG A 457 14.35 -0.09 -16.73
CA ARG A 457 13.47 -1.12 -17.29
C ARG A 457 13.94 -1.48 -18.72
N PRO A 458 14.31 -2.74 -18.99
CA PRO A 458 14.71 -3.16 -20.33
C PRO A 458 13.52 -3.10 -21.30
N THR A 459 13.78 -2.74 -22.56
CA THR A 459 12.77 -2.67 -23.62
C THR A 459 12.49 -4.04 -24.24
N ASN A 460 13.54 -4.83 -24.48
CA ASN A 460 13.45 -6.21 -24.96
C ASN A 460 13.67 -7.16 -23.78
N VAL A 461 12.69 -7.98 -23.44
CA VAL A 461 12.74 -8.96 -22.32
C VAL A 461 12.67 -10.41 -22.78
N ASN A 462 12.83 -10.66 -24.07
CA ASN A 462 12.78 -12.01 -24.63
C ASN A 462 13.95 -12.85 -24.10
N VAL A 463 13.68 -14.09 -23.68
CA VAL A 463 14.69 -15.05 -23.22
C VAL A 463 15.75 -15.33 -24.29
N ALA A 464 15.37 -15.30 -25.56
CA ALA A 464 16.26 -15.54 -26.69
C ALA A 464 17.04 -14.29 -27.16
N ARG A 465 16.95 -13.16 -26.44
CA ARG A 465 17.70 -11.94 -26.80
C ARG A 465 19.21 -12.16 -26.58
N LYS A 466 20.04 -11.45 -27.36
CA LYS A 466 21.49 -11.57 -27.24
C LYS A 466 21.99 -11.04 -25.89
N PRO A 467 23.07 -11.60 -25.31
CA PRO A 467 23.61 -11.13 -24.03
C PRO A 467 23.94 -9.63 -24.00
N GLU A 468 24.44 -9.07 -25.11
CA GLU A 468 24.77 -7.64 -25.19
C GLU A 468 23.51 -6.76 -25.06
N GLU A 469 22.38 -7.21 -25.60
CA GLU A 469 21.09 -6.52 -25.45
C GLU A 469 20.55 -6.64 -24.02
N ALA A 470 20.75 -7.80 -23.37
CA ALA A 470 20.32 -8.04 -21.99
C ALA A 470 21.05 -7.15 -20.98
N LEU A 471 22.34 -6.90 -21.24
CA LEU A 471 23.24 -6.12 -20.39
C LEU A 471 23.18 -4.61 -20.62
N GLN A 472 22.50 -4.13 -21.68
CA GLN A 472 22.44 -2.71 -22.04
C GLN A 472 21.95 -1.78 -20.90
N THR A 473 21.11 -2.30 -19.99
CA THR A 473 20.58 -1.54 -18.85
C THR A 473 21.36 -1.75 -17.55
N VAL A 474 22.36 -2.62 -17.56
CA VAL A 474 23.23 -2.85 -16.39
C VAL A 474 24.19 -1.68 -16.26
N PRO A 475 24.26 -1.01 -15.10
CA PRO A 475 25.16 0.12 -14.90
C PRO A 475 26.62 -0.33 -14.85
N GLU A 476 27.52 0.51 -15.35
CA GLU A 476 28.96 0.31 -15.24
C GLU A 476 29.42 0.28 -13.78
N HIS A 477 30.43 -0.54 -13.50
CA HIS A 477 31.11 -0.68 -12.23
C HIS A 477 32.63 -0.69 -12.43
N LEU A 478 33.39 -0.56 -11.33
CA LEU A 478 34.84 -0.31 -11.34
C LEU A 478 35.68 -1.59 -11.34
#